data_AF-A0A7W7W9N3-F1
#
_entry.id   AF-A0A7W7W9N3-F1
#
_cell.length_a   1.000
_cell.length_b   1.000
_cell.length_c   1.000
_cell.angle_alpha   90.00
_cell.angle_beta   90.00
_cell.angle_gamma   90.00
#
_symmetry.space_group_name_H-M   'P 1'
#
loop_
_entity.id
_entity.type
_entity.pdbx_description
1 polymer ?
#
loop_
_entity_poly.entity_id
_entity_poly.type
_entity_poly.pdbx_seq_one_letter_code
_entity_poly.pdbx_strand_id
1 'polypeptide(L)' 'MTAWTCHEHRVTFYEFCEAGGLAFIQRTVSDKGKTVVSQSDAWRHVEAQAMWVALLSGMVR' A
#
# COMPACT_ATOMS: atom_id res chain seq x y z
N MET A 1 1.46 -20.02 16.52
CA MET A 1 2.23 -19.19 15.57
C MET A 1 1.23 -18.72 14.52
N THR A 2 0.76 -17.49 14.65
CA THR A 2 -0.36 -16.95 13.86
C THR A 2 0.17 -16.54 12.48
N ALA A 3 -0.09 -17.35 11.45
CA ALA A 3 0.27 -17.01 10.08
C ALA A 3 -0.75 -15.98 9.56
N TRP A 4 -0.42 -14.69 9.67
CA TRP A 4 -1.16 -13.64 8.98
C TRP A 4 -0.85 -13.76 7.49
N THR A 5 -1.87 -14.12 6.71
CA THR A 5 -1.85 -14.42 5.27
C THR A 5 -1.18 -15.76 4.91
N CYS A 6 -1.94 -16.66 4.26
CA CYS A 6 -1.37 -17.92 3.79
C CYS A 6 -0.41 -17.63 2.63
N HIS A 7 0.82 -18.12 2.76
CA HIS A 7 1.97 -17.88 1.89
C HIS A 7 1.80 -18.35 0.43
N GLU A 8 0.74 -19.11 0.11
CA GLU A 8 0.56 -19.76 -1.19
C GLU A 8 -0.18 -18.89 -2.23
N HIS A 9 -0.89 -17.84 -1.81
CA HIS A 9 -1.86 -17.15 -2.67
C HIS A 9 -1.78 -15.64 -2.47
N ARG A 10 -1.37 -14.94 -3.55
CA ARG A 10 -1.51 -13.50 -3.79
C ARG A 10 -1.77 -12.62 -2.56
N VAL A 11 -0.71 -12.11 -1.96
CA VAL A 11 -0.80 -11.12 -0.87
C VAL A 11 -0.69 -9.72 -1.48
N THR A 12 -1.67 -8.86 -1.21
CA THR A 12 -1.56 -7.41 -1.48
C THR A 12 -1.62 -6.68 -0.16
N PHE A 13 -0.61 -5.87 0.12
CA PHE A 13 -0.63 -4.96 1.25
C PHE A 13 -0.20 -3.56 0.80
N TYR A 14 -0.63 -2.59 1.58
CA TYR A 14 -0.38 -1.18 1.33
C TYR A 14 0.28 -0.56 2.55
N GLU A 15 1.17 0.38 2.30
CA GLU A 15 1.91 1.11 3.33
C GLU A 15 1.76 2.62 3.05
N PHE A 16 1.56 3.38 4.12
CA PHE A 16 1.58 4.84 4.07
C PHE A 16 3.01 5.31 4.39
N CYS A 17 3.68 5.90 3.43
CA CYS A 17 5.10 6.26 3.53
C CYS A 17 5.28 7.78 3.52
N GLU A 18 6.24 8.27 4.29
CA GLU A 18 6.57 9.69 4.40
C GLU A 18 8.05 9.92 4.08
N ALA A 19 8.33 10.88 3.20
CA ALA A 19 9.69 11.25 2.81
C ALA A 19 9.74 12.70 2.31
N GLY A 20 10.73 13.48 2.74
CA GLY A 20 10.97 14.83 2.24
C GLY A 20 9.79 15.81 2.43
N GLY A 21 8.97 15.62 3.47
CA GLY A 21 7.78 16.44 3.73
C GLY A 21 6.57 16.10 2.84
N LEU A 22 6.68 15.06 2.02
CA LEU A 22 5.59 14.50 1.22
C LEU A 22 5.22 13.11 1.77
N ALA A 23 4.06 12.64 1.34
CA ALA A 23 3.59 11.29 1.63
C ALA A 23 3.08 10.61 0.36
N PHE A 24 3.23 9.29 0.30
CA PHE A 24 2.81 8.45 -0.81
C PHE A 24 2.35 7.08 -0.30
N ILE A 25 1.63 6.35 -1.14
CA ILE A 25 1.17 5.00 -0.82
C ILE A 25 2.01 4.01 -1.61
N GLN A 26 2.66 3.09 -0.89
CA GLN A 26 3.33 1.94 -1.49
C GLN A 26 2.37 0.76 -1.52
N ARG A 27 2.26 0.12 -2.68
CA ARG A 27 1.51 -1.11 -2.86
C ARG A 27 2.49 -2.24 -3.17
N THR A 28 2.43 -3.29 -2.37
CA THR A 28 3.22 -4.50 -2.56
C THR A 28 2.30 -5.65 -2.90
N VAL A 29 2.56 -6.31 -4.02
CA VAL A 29 1.86 -7.52 -4.45
C VAL A 29 2.85 -8.66 -4.52
N SER A 30 2.63 -9.71 -3.73
CA SER A 30 3.37 -10.96 -3.82
C SER A 30 2.47 -12.03 -4.40
N ASP A 31 2.80 -12.54 -5.59
CA ASP A 31 2.09 -13.63 -6.28
C ASP A 31 3.07 -14.65 -6.85
N LYS A 32 2.88 -15.94 -6.55
CA LYS A 32 3.69 -17.07 -7.07
C LYS A 32 5.22 -16.84 -6.96
N GLY A 33 5.66 -16.30 -5.82
CA GLY A 33 7.08 -16.00 -5.56
C GLY A 33 7.63 -14.75 -6.27
N LYS A 34 6.78 -13.99 -6.99
CA LYS A 34 7.14 -12.67 -7.52
C LYS A 34 6.56 -11.58 -6.65
N THR A 35 7.40 -10.62 -6.27
CA THR A 35 6.98 -9.41 -5.57
C THR A 35 7.09 -8.22 -6.51
N VAL A 36 5.99 -7.49 -6.66
CA VAL A 36 5.93 -6.24 -7.42
C VAL A 36 5.59 -5.13 -6.44
N VAL A 37 6.44 -4.10 -6.44
CA VAL A 37 6.23 -2.88 -5.66
C VAL A 37 5.92 -1.75 -6.62
N SER A 38 4.85 -1.02 -6.35
CA SER A 38 4.47 0.19 -7.07
C SER A 38 4.16 1.30 -6.08
N GLN A 39 4.51 2.53 -6.42
CA GLN A 39 4.24 3.71 -5.61
C GLN A 39 3.24 4.61 -6.34
N SER A 40 2.40 5.29 -5.57
CA SER A 40 1.61 6.40 -6.08
C SER A 40 2.50 7.62 -6.37
N ASP A 41 1.90 8.66 -6.95
CA ASP A 41 2.46 10.00 -6.86
C ASP A 41 2.62 10.42 -5.39
N ALA A 42 3.55 11.35 -5.16
CA ALA A 42 3.75 11.95 -3.84
C ALA A 42 2.89 13.21 -3.70
N TRP A 43 2.23 13.34 -2.56
CA TRP A 43 1.37 14.49 -2.25
C TRP A 43 1.78 15.15 -0.94
N ARG A 44 1.17 16.30 -0.63
CA ARG A 44 1.25 16.83 0.75
C ARG A 44 0.54 15.85 1.69
N HIS A 45 1.00 15.81 2.94
CA HIS A 45 0.52 14.83 3.92
C HIS A 45 -1.02 14.76 4.03
N VAL A 46 -1.70 15.92 4.04
CA VAL A 46 -3.18 15.98 4.11
C VAL A 46 -3.86 15.33 2.90
N GLU A 47 -3.33 15.55 1.70
CA GLU A 47 -3.85 14.96 0.46
C GLU A 47 -3.61 13.44 0.44
N ALA A 48 -2.40 13.02 0.81
CA ALA A 48 -2.05 11.61 0.92
C ALA A 48 -2.93 10.89 1.96
N GLN A 49 -3.20 11.53 3.10
CA GLN A 49 -4.05 10.97 4.15
C GLN A 49 -5.50 10.78 3.67
N ALA A 50 -6.03 11.72 2.88
CA ALA A 50 -7.33 11.56 2.25
C ALA A 50 -7.35 10.36 1.29
N MET A 51 -6.30 10.19 0.48
CA MET A 51 -6.15 9.04 -0.42
C MET A 51 -6.00 7.73 0.36
N TRP A 52 -5.29 7.74 1.48
CA TRP A 52 -5.12 6.58 2.37
C TRP A 52 -6.45 6.12 2.96
N VAL A 53 -7.26 7.06 3.48
CA VAL A 53 -8.61 6.75 3.98
C VAL A 53 -9.47 6.20 2.86
N ALA A 54 -9.45 6.83 1.68
CA ALA A 54 -10.21 6.37 0.52
C ALA A 54 -9.80 4.95 0.07
N LEU A 55 -8.52 4.62 0.15
CA LEU A 55 -8.00 3.29 -0.17
C LEU A 55 -8.50 2.25 0.85
N LEU A 56 -8.35 2.54 2.15
CA LEU A 56 -8.78 1.65 3.22
C LEU A 56 -10.31 1.45 3.23
N SER A 57 -11.06 2.43 2.78
CA SER A 57 -12.51 2.33 2.61
C SER A 57 -12.93 1.68 1.28
N GLY A 58 -11.99 1.30 0.43
CA GLY A 58 -12.25 0.66 -0.87
C GLY A 58 -12.81 1.59 -1.95
N MET A 59 -12.72 2.91 -1.79
CA MET A 59 -13.14 3.90 -2.78
C MET A 59 -12.14 4.06 -3.93
N VAL A 60 -10.88 3.70 -3.71
CA VAL A 60 -9.79 3.68 -4.71
C VAL A 60 -9.02 2.36 -4.62
N ARG A 61 -8.14 2.03 -5.59
CA ARG A 61 -7.38 0.77 -5.66
C ARG A 61 -5.95 0.93 -6.12
#